data_AF-A0AAN0IVT9-F1
#
_entry.id   AF-A0AAN0IVT9-F1
#
_cell.length_a   1.000
_cell.length_b   1.000
_cell.length_c   1.000
_cell.angle_alpha   90.00
_cell.angle_beta   90.00
_cell.angle_gamma   90.00
#
_symmetry.space_group_name_H-M   'P 1'
#
loop_
_entity.id
_entity.type
_entity.pdbx_description
1 polymer ?
#
loop_
_entity_poly.entity_id
_entity_poly.type
_entity_poly.pdbx_seq_one_letter_code
_entity_poly.pdbx_strand_id
1 'polypeptide(L)' 'MEFNGMPISWRFVKDLYQMTLKSEGLTSLPKLTYEHINLTGFSKMRVDLAAQVLSSTVSIGMKTFLPDEKQHKEEFTER' A
#
# COMPACT_ATOMS: atom_id res chain seq x y z
N MET A 1 -4.71 12.94 7.50
CA MET A 1 -6.04 12.31 7.38
C MET A 1 -6.00 11.03 8.18
N GLU A 2 -7.03 10.79 8.99
CA GLU A 2 -7.11 9.66 9.89
C GLU A 2 -8.48 9.01 9.74
N PHE A 3 -8.53 7.70 9.91
CA PHE A 3 -9.77 6.92 9.90
C PHE A 3 -9.71 5.92 11.03
N ASN A 4 -10.71 5.96 11.91
CA ASN A 4 -10.77 5.14 13.13
C ASN A 4 -9.49 5.22 13.98
N GLY A 5 -8.90 6.42 14.10
CA GLY A 5 -7.66 6.65 14.87
C GLY A 5 -6.38 6.14 14.21
N MET A 6 -6.47 5.59 12.99
CA MET A 6 -5.31 5.15 12.21
C MET A 6 -4.99 6.17 11.11
N PRO A 7 -3.71 6.50 10.88
CA PRO A 7 -3.32 7.40 9.82
C PRO A 7 -3.63 6.76 8.46
N ILE A 8 -4.18 7.54 7.53
CA ILE A 8 -4.27 7.13 6.13
C ILE A 8 -3.22 7.90 5.35
N SER A 9 -2.35 7.16 4.66
CA SER A 9 -1.30 7.75 3.83
C SER A 9 -1.01 6.90 2.60
N TRP A 10 -0.62 7.55 1.50
CA TRP A 10 -0.15 6.86 0.30
C TRP A 10 1.19 6.13 0.52
N ARG A 11 1.86 6.39 1.65
CA ARG A 11 3.07 5.67 2.07
C ARG A 11 2.84 4.17 2.14
N PHE A 12 1.72 3.73 2.71
CA PHE A 12 1.39 2.29 2.82
C PHE A 12 1.36 1.57 1.47
N VAL A 13 0.78 2.22 0.46
CA VAL A 13 0.71 1.65 -0.90
C VAL A 13 2.10 1.61 -1.54
N LYS A 14 2.92 2.63 -1.30
CA LYS A 14 4.33 2.67 -1.77
C LYS A 14 5.16 1.56 -1.13
N ASP A 15 5.02 1.36 0.18
CA ASP A 15 5.79 0.36 0.93
C ASP A 15 5.40 -1.06 0.46
N LEU A 16 4.10 -1.29 0.27
CA LEU A 16 3.59 -2.53 -0.30
C LEU A 16 4.16 -2.79 -1.71
N TYR A 17 4.19 -1.77 -2.57
CA TYR A 17 4.78 -1.89 -3.91
C TYR A 17 6.29 -2.20 -3.86
N GLN A 18 7.05 -1.56 -2.98
CA GLN A 18 8.47 -1.85 -2.82
C GLN A 18 8.70 -3.28 -2.32
N MET A 19 7.85 -3.78 -1.42
CA MET A 19 7.91 -5.17 -0.96
C MET A 19 7.71 -6.15 -2.12
N THR A 20 6.75 -5.88 -3.00
CA THR A 20 6.50 -6.71 -4.20
C THR A 20 7.63 -6.67 -5.23
N LEU A 21 8.46 -5.61 -5.23
CA LEU A 21 9.67 -5.57 -6.06
C LEU A 21 10.82 -6.38 -5.47
N LYS A 22 10.88 -6.50 -4.14
CA LYS A 22 11.90 -7.30 -3.45
C LYS A 22 11.63 -8.81 -3.53
N SER A 23 10.38 -9.22 -3.77
CA SER A 23 10.08 -10.63 -4.01
C SER A 23 10.55 -11.03 -5.41
N GLU A 24 11.69 -11.73 -5.50
CA GLU A 24 12.16 -12.31 -6.75
C GLU A 24 11.29 -13.52 -7.12
N GLY A 25 10.67 -13.49 -8.31
CA GLY A 25 9.81 -14.57 -8.82
C GLY A 25 8.31 -14.29 -8.71
N LEU A 26 7.58 -15.11 -7.96
CA LEU A 26 6.11 -15.05 -7.86
C LEU A 26 5.67 -13.91 -6.92
N THR A 27 5.19 -12.82 -7.50
CA THR A 27 4.65 -11.70 -6.71
C THR A 27 3.21 -11.95 -6.27
N SER A 28 2.89 -11.60 -5.02
CA SER A 28 1.54 -11.71 -4.48
C SER A 28 0.55 -10.69 -5.08
N LEU A 29 1.06 -9.62 -5.71
CA LEU A 29 0.26 -8.50 -6.23
C LEU A 29 0.68 -8.15 -7.67
N PRO A 30 0.45 -9.04 -8.66
CA PRO A 30 0.94 -8.86 -10.04
C PRO A 30 0.30 -7.67 -10.76
N LYS A 31 -0.85 -7.19 -10.28
CA LYS A 31 -1.56 -6.03 -10.85
C LYS A 31 -1.04 -4.70 -10.33
N LEU A 32 -0.29 -4.68 -9.22
CA LEU A 32 0.24 -3.45 -8.66
C LEU A 32 1.53 -3.06 -9.39
N THR A 33 1.40 -2.20 -10.38
CA THR A 33 2.50 -1.70 -11.23
C THR A 33 2.99 -0.31 -10.82
N TYR A 34 4.12 0.10 -11.39
CA TYR A 34 4.72 1.43 -11.21
C TYR A 34 3.75 2.59 -11.42
N GLU A 35 2.84 2.49 -12.39
CA GLU A 35 1.88 3.56 -12.71
C GLU A 35 0.89 3.86 -11.58
N HIS A 36 0.68 2.89 -10.68
CA HIS A 36 -0.12 3.12 -9.48
C HIS A 36 0.57 4.08 -8.52
N ILE A 37 1.90 4.02 -8.42
CA ILE A 37 2.67 4.87 -7.52
C ILE A 37 3.02 6.22 -8.17
N ASN A 38 3.40 6.19 -9.45
CA ASN A 38 3.88 7.34 -10.19
C ASN A 38 2.86 7.70 -11.29
N LEU A 39 1.85 8.46 -10.87
CA LEU A 39 0.75 8.87 -11.73
C LEU A 39 1.18 10.01 -12.66
N THR A 40 1.14 9.76 -13.97
CA THR A 40 1.22 10.81 -14.99
C THR A 40 -0.12 11.53 -15.16
N GLY A 41 -0.16 12.63 -15.92
CA GLY A 41 -1.41 13.34 -16.22
C GLY A 41 -2.49 12.42 -16.84
N PHE A 42 -2.08 11.52 -17.74
CA PHE A 42 -2.97 10.51 -18.32
C PHE A 42 -3.36 9.43 -17.31
N SER A 43 -2.41 8.95 -16.51
CA SER A 43 -2.65 7.93 -15.48
C SER A 43 -3.65 8.40 -14.40
N LYS A 44 -3.76 9.71 -14.13
CA LYS A 44 -4.77 10.24 -13.20
C LYS A 44 -6.20 10.07 -13.69
N MET A 45 -6.41 10.02 -15.01
CA MET A 45 -7.73 9.83 -15.61
C MET A 45 -8.14 8.35 -15.69
N ARG A 46 -7.20 7.44 -15.40
CA ARG A 46 -7.38 5.99 -15.45
C ARG A 46 -8.01 5.48 -14.15
N VAL A 47 -9.33 5.42 -14.14
CA VAL A 47 -10.13 4.95 -12.98
C VAL A 47 -9.82 3.49 -12.63
N ASP A 48 -9.42 2.69 -13.62
CA ASP A 48 -8.98 1.31 -13.44
C ASP A 48 -7.75 1.19 -12.52
N LEU A 49 -6.78 2.11 -12.61
CA LEU A 49 -5.62 2.13 -11.70
C LEU A 49 -6.06 2.39 -10.26
N ALA A 50 -6.98 3.35 -10.04
CA ALA A 50 -7.50 3.64 -8.72
C ALA A 50 -8.30 2.44 -8.14
N ALA A 51 -9.13 1.80 -8.96
CA ALA A 51 -9.91 0.63 -8.56
C ALA A 51 -9.02 -0.55 -8.17
N GLN A 52 -7.90 -0.76 -8.87
CA GLN A 52 -6.95 -1.83 -8.56
C GLN A 52 -6.27 -1.63 -7.21
N VAL A 53 -5.91 -0.40 -6.84
CA VAL A 53 -5.33 -0.09 -5.51
C VAL A 53 -6.31 -0.39 -4.38
N LEU A 54 -7.61 -0.14 -4.58
CA LEU A 54 -8.65 -0.39 -3.58
C LEU A 54 -9.20 -1.83 -3.60
N SER A 55 -8.58 -2.72 -4.37
CA SER A 55 -9.05 -4.10 -4.50
C SER A 55 -8.87 -4.93 -3.22
N SER A 56 -9.68 -5.97 -3.08
CA SER A 56 -9.60 -6.91 -1.96
C SER A 56 -8.23 -7.59 -1.86
N THR A 57 -7.59 -7.89 -2.99
CA THR A 57 -6.26 -8.49 -3.03
C THR A 57 -5.19 -7.57 -2.44
N VAL A 58 -5.27 -6.26 -2.72
CA VAL A 58 -4.35 -5.28 -2.13
C VAL A 58 -4.61 -5.10 -0.64
N SER A 59 -5.88 -5.12 -0.21
CA SER A 59 -6.23 -5.09 1.22
C SER A 59 -5.67 -6.30 1.98
N ILE A 60 -5.78 -7.50 1.40
CA ILE A 60 -5.17 -8.72 1.97
C ILE A 60 -3.64 -8.59 2.01
N GLY A 61 -3.03 -8.13 0.92
CA GLY A 61 -1.59 -7.86 0.88
C GLY A 61 -1.15 -6.88 1.97
N MET A 62 -1.86 -5.75 2.13
CA MET A 62 -1.59 -4.78 3.19
C MET A 62 -1.67 -5.41 4.59
N LYS A 63 -2.66 -6.26 4.86
CA LYS A 63 -2.77 -6.95 6.17
C LYS A 63 -1.63 -7.94 6.40
N THR A 64 -1.17 -8.64 5.36
CA THR A 64 -0.11 -9.65 5.46
C THR A 64 1.28 -9.03 5.58
N PHE A 65 1.54 -7.94 4.83
CA PHE A 65 2.87 -7.34 4.71
C PHE A 65 3.09 -6.11 5.58
N LEU A 66 2.02 -5.51 6.12
CA LEU A 66 2.08 -4.45 7.12
C LEU A 66 1.39 -4.92 8.42
N PRO A 67 1.88 -6.01 9.06
CA PRO A 67 1.39 -6.37 10.38
C PRO A 67 1.84 -5.27 11.37
N ASP A 68 0.87 -4.45 11.77
CA ASP A 68 0.93 -3.48 12.86
C ASP A 68 1.89 -2.28 12.75
N GLU A 69 1.34 -1.15 12.27
CA GLU A 69 1.75 0.16 12.81
C GLU A 69 1.37 0.34 14.29
N LYS A 70 0.53 -0.55 14.87
CA LYS A 70 0.21 -0.50 16.30
C LYS A 70 1.45 -0.78 17.17
N GLN A 71 2.31 -1.71 16.76
CA GLN A 71 3.53 -2.04 17.49
C GLN A 71 4.52 -0.86 17.50
N HIS A 72 4.66 -0.14 16.38
CA HIS A 72 5.61 0.96 16.29
C HIS A 72 5.16 2.22 17.07
N LYS A 73 3.84 2.45 17.18
CA LYS A 73 3.30 3.55 18.00
C LYS A 73 3.42 3.27 19.49
N GLU A 74 3.30 2.01 19.91
CA GLU A 74 3.52 1.59 21.30
C GLU A 74 5.00 1.77 21.71
N GLU A 75 5.95 1.42 20.85
CA GLU A 75 7.39 1.59 21.12
C GLU A 75 7.86 3.06 21.19
N PHE A 76 7.18 3.98 20.48
CA PHE A 76 7.51 5.41 20.51
C PHE A 76 6.82 6.21 21.62
N THR A 77 5.79 5.65 22.28
CA THR A 77 5.06 6.32 23.37
C THR A 77 5.67 6.03 24.75
N GLU A 78 6.63 5.09 24.85
CA GLU A 78 7.31 4.73 26.10
C GLU A 78 8.70 5.39 26.29
N ARG A 79 8.85 6.68 25.94
CA ARG A 79 10.06 7.46 26.29
C ARG A 79 9.74 8.83 26.86
#